data_AF-A0A7V1LTR6-F1
#
_entry.id   AF-A0A7V1LTR6-F1
#
_cell.length_a   1.000
_cell.length_b   1.000
_cell.length_c   1.000
_cell.angle_alpha   90.00
_cell.angle_beta   90.00
_cell.angle_gamma   90.00
#
_symmetry.space_group_name_H-M   'P 1'
#
loop_
_entity.id
_entity.type
_entity.pdbx_description
1 polymer ?
#
loop_
_entity_poly.entity_id
_entity_poly.type
_entity_poly.pdbx_seq_one_letter_code
_entity_poly.pdbx_strand_id
1 'polypeptide(L)'
;MNFKEEIKEIFKGEVLNDKKTLHIYENDASLFEVTPEIVVFPKDREDIKSLVLFVNKNKKDDPKLSITARAAGTGMSGGSLNESIILDITK
;
A
#
# COMPACT_ATOMS: atom_id res chain seq x y z
N MET A 1 -5.66 -14.64 -4.62
CA MET A 1 -4.79 -13.94 -5.59
C MET A 1 -3.50 -13.59 -4.87
N ASN A 2 -2.37 -13.64 -5.57
CA ASN A 2 -1.09 -13.21 -4.99
C ASN A 2 -0.80 -11.80 -5.48
N PHE A 3 -1.45 -10.80 -4.89
CA PHE A 3 -1.36 -9.41 -5.34
C PHE A 3 0.08 -8.90 -5.40
N LYS A 4 0.98 -9.44 -4.57
CA LYS A 4 2.41 -9.12 -4.63
C LYS A 4 3.04 -9.46 -5.97
N GLU A 5 2.76 -10.62 -6.53
CA GLU A 5 3.32 -11.06 -7.81
C GLU A 5 2.73 -10.25 -8.96
N GLU A 6 1.42 -10.06 -8.95
CA GLU A 6 0.72 -9.29 -9.98
C GLU A 6 1.17 -7.82 -10.01
N ILE A 7 1.33 -7.19 -8.83
CA ILE A 7 1.82 -5.81 -8.74
C ILE A 7 3.28 -5.75 -9.22
N LYS A 8 4.14 -6.72 -8.88
CA LYS A 8 5.54 -6.74 -9.33
C LYS A 8 5.71 -6.78 -10.84
N GLU A 9 4.75 -7.31 -11.60
CA GLU A 9 4.81 -7.32 -13.06
C GLU A 9 4.57 -5.93 -13.67
N ILE A 10 3.82 -5.07 -12.98
CA ILE A 10 3.41 -3.75 -13.48
C ILE A 10 4.08 -2.57 -12.74
N PHE A 11 4.86 -2.87 -11.70
CA PHE A 11 5.40 -1.89 -10.76
C PHE A 11 6.93 -2.00 -10.72
N LYS A 12 7.62 -0.91 -11.06
CA LYS A 12 9.09 -0.85 -11.14
C LYS A 12 9.74 -0.67 -9.77
N GLY A 13 9.01 -0.06 -8.85
CA GLY A 13 9.42 0.18 -7.49
C GLY A 13 9.49 -1.07 -6.61
N GLU A 14 9.59 -0.87 -5.30
CA GLU A 14 9.67 -1.97 -4.34
C GLU A 14 8.27 -2.43 -3.91
N VAL A 15 8.07 -3.75 -3.79
CA VAL A 15 6.82 -4.37 -3.32
C VAL A 15 7.17 -5.33 -2.19
N LEU A 16 6.80 -4.96 -0.96
CA LEU A 16 7.17 -5.66 0.28
C LEU A 16 5.93 -6.18 1.01
N ASN A 17 6.05 -7.38 1.57
CA ASN A 17 5.04 -8.01 2.43
C ASN A 17 5.69 -8.81 3.58
N ASP A 18 6.95 -8.49 3.89
CA ASP A 18 7.64 -9.12 5.01
C ASP A 18 7.14 -8.53 6.34
N LYS A 19 7.16 -9.35 7.40
CA LYS A 19 6.60 -8.99 8.71
C LYS A 19 7.20 -7.71 9.29
N LYS A 20 8.49 -7.45 9.05
CA LYS A 20 9.16 -6.27 9.60
C LYS A 20 8.61 -5.01 8.94
N THR A 21 8.47 -5.02 7.62
CA THR A 21 7.85 -3.91 6.89
C THR A 21 6.40 -3.73 7.34
N LEU A 22 5.58 -4.78 7.32
CA LEU A 22 4.16 -4.65 7.69
C LEU A 22 3.97 -4.08 9.11
N HIS A 23 4.79 -4.50 10.07
CA HIS A 23 4.74 -4.00 11.46
C HIS A 23 5.08 -2.50 11.57
N ILE A 24 5.97 -1.98 10.73
CA ILE A 24 6.27 -0.54 10.70
C ILE A 24 5.06 0.26 10.18
N TYR A 25 4.33 -0.30 9.22
CA TYR A 25 3.23 0.37 8.54
C TYR A 25 1.86 0.14 9.18
N GLU A 26 1.75 -0.75 10.17
CA GLU A 26 0.51 -0.99 10.90
C GLU A 26 0.10 0.17 11.81
N ASN A 27 1.08 1.00 12.21
CA ASN A 27 0.90 2.15 13.08
C ASN A 27 1.25 3.46 12.36
N ASP A 28 0.56 4.54 12.73
CA ASP A 28 0.95 5.93 12.47
C ASP A 28 1.20 6.63 13.82
N ALA A 29 1.08 7.96 13.91
CA ALA A 29 1.23 8.68 15.19
C ALA A 29 -0.03 8.61 16.08
N SER A 30 -1.03 7.80 15.71
CA SER A 30 -2.23 7.55 16.51
C SER A 30 -2.08 6.33 17.42
N LEU A 31 -3.20 5.89 18.01
CA LEU A 31 -3.31 4.69 18.84
C LEU A 31 -3.77 3.46 18.04
N PHE A 32 -4.01 3.60 16.74
CA PHE A 32 -4.60 2.55 15.92
C PHE A 32 -3.52 1.61 15.34
N GLU A 33 -3.79 0.31 15.45
CA GLU A 33 -3.01 -0.75 14.82
C GLU A 33 -3.86 -1.38 13.70
N VAL A 34 -3.45 -1.18 12.45
CA VAL A 34 -4.13 -1.71 11.26
C VAL A 34 -3.08 -2.25 10.30
N THR A 35 -2.84 -3.55 10.33
CA THR A 35 -1.79 -4.20 9.54
C THR A 35 -2.19 -4.28 8.06
N PRO A 36 -1.40 -3.71 7.13
CA PRO A 36 -1.65 -3.87 5.70
C PRO A 36 -1.22 -5.25 5.19
N GLU A 37 -1.75 -5.66 4.04
CA GLU A 37 -1.28 -6.84 3.32
C GLU A 37 0.04 -6.60 2.59
N ILE A 38 0.20 -5.41 1.98
CA ILE A 38 1.35 -5.06 1.13
C ILE A 38 1.72 -3.58 1.30
N VAL A 39 3.02 -3.30 1.30
CA VAL A 39 3.57 -1.95 1.20
C VAL A 39 4.34 -1.81 -0.10
N VAL A 40 4.06 -0.75 -0.85
CA VAL A 40 4.70 -0.46 -2.14
C VAL A 40 5.38 0.90 -2.12
N PHE A 41 6.55 0.98 -2.77
CA PHE A 41 7.36 2.19 -2.86
C PHE A 41 7.57 2.51 -4.35
N PRO A 42 6.83 3.46 -4.93
CA PRO A 42 6.88 3.75 -6.36
C PRO A 42 8.24 4.37 -6.70
N LYS A 43 8.77 4.03 -7.88
CA LYS A 43 9.99 4.66 -8.42
C LYS A 43 9.67 5.94 -9.18
N ASP A 44 8.52 5.97 -9.85
CA ASP A 44 8.11 7.06 -10.71
C ASP A 44 6.58 7.25 -10.73
N ARG A 45 6.14 8.24 -11.51
CA ARG A 45 4.73 8.59 -11.67
C ARG A 45 3.92 7.50 -12.36
N GLU A 46 4.56 6.68 -13.19
CA GLU A 46 3.90 5.60 -13.92
C GLU A 46 3.57 4.45 -12.97
N ASP A 47 4.43 4.16 -11.99
CA ASP A 47 4.12 3.17 -10.93
C ASP A 47 2.82 3.52 -10.18
N ILE A 48 2.64 4.80 -9.81
CA ILE A 48 1.43 5.27 -9.14
C ILE A 48 0.19 5.09 -10.05
N LYS A 49 0.30 5.47 -11.33
CA LYS A 49 -0.80 5.31 -12.29
C LYS A 49 -1.17 3.84 -12.49
N SER A 50 -0.17 2.98 -12.69
CA SER A 50 -0.35 1.54 -12.86
C SER A 50 -1.04 0.92 -11.65
N LEU A 51 -0.63 1.29 -10.44
CA LEU A 51 -1.24 0.79 -9.20
C LEU A 51 -2.72 1.21 -9.06
N VAL A 52 -3.03 2.48 -9.36
CA VAL A 52 -4.42 2.98 -9.32
C VAL A 52 -5.30 2.23 -10.33
N LEU A 53 -4.80 2.02 -11.55
CA LEU A 53 -5.51 1.27 -12.59
C LEU A 53 -5.70 -0.20 -12.20
N PHE A 54 -4.68 -0.82 -11.61
CA PHE A 54 -4.72 -2.19 -11.10
C PHE A 54 -5.80 -2.35 -10.04
N VAL A 55 -5.82 -1.48 -9.02
CA VAL A 55 -6.82 -1.53 -7.96
C VAL A 55 -8.22 -1.30 -8.52
N ASN A 56 -8.41 -0.30 -9.37
CA ASN A 56 -9.72 -0.02 -9.96
C ASN A 56 -10.25 -1.19 -10.81
N LYS A 57 -9.36 -1.88 -11.55
CA LYS A 57 -9.72 -3.04 -12.37
C LYS A 57 -10.18 -4.22 -11.50
N ASN A 58 -9.43 -4.53 -10.43
CA ASN A 58 -9.65 -5.73 -9.62
C ASN A 58 -10.64 -5.51 -8.46
N LYS A 59 -10.97 -4.26 -8.11
CA LYS A 59 -11.91 -3.93 -7.02
C LYS A 59 -13.32 -4.51 -7.18
N LYS A 60 -13.72 -4.83 -8.42
CA LYS A 60 -15.00 -5.51 -8.69
C LYS A 60 -15.00 -6.95 -8.18
N ASP A 61 -13.85 -7.61 -8.25
CA ASP A 61 -13.67 -9.00 -7.84
C ASP A 61 -13.30 -9.10 -6.35
N ASP A 62 -12.59 -8.09 -5.84
CA ASP A 62 -12.28 -7.93 -4.41
C ASP A 62 -12.64 -6.52 -3.91
N PRO A 63 -13.82 -6.35 -3.29
CA PRO A 63 -14.26 -5.07 -2.76
C PRO A 63 -13.37 -4.48 -1.66
N LYS A 64 -12.54 -5.30 -1.00
CA LYS A 64 -11.63 -4.86 0.06
C LYS A 64 -10.33 -4.29 -0.51
N LEU A 65 -10.01 -4.61 -1.77
CA LEU A 65 -8.83 -4.09 -2.44
C LEU A 65 -8.90 -2.56 -2.50
N SER A 66 -7.97 -1.93 -1.81
CA SER A 66 -7.89 -0.48 -1.70
C SER A 66 -6.44 -0.04 -1.53
N ILE A 67 -6.20 1.25 -1.80
CA ILE A 67 -4.90 1.87 -1.67
C ILE A 67 -5.02 3.07 -0.75
N THR A 68 -4.07 3.22 0.17
CA THR A 68 -3.88 4.45 0.95
C THR A 68 -2.49 4.99 0.69
N ALA A 69 -2.42 6.25 0.26
CA ALA A 69 -1.15 6.95 0.14
C ALA A 69 -0.65 7.34 1.53
N ARG A 70 0.62 7.06 1.81
CA ARG A 70 1.29 7.40 3.06
C ARG A 70 2.61 8.12 2.76
N ALA A 71 2.84 9.21 3.49
CA ALA A 71 4.13 9.88 3.53
C ALA A 71 4.84 9.52 4.85
N ALA A 72 5.23 10.50 5.67
CA ALA A 72 5.92 10.25 6.93
C ALA A 72 5.08 9.53 8.02
N GLY A 73 3.76 9.38 7.85
CA GLY A 73 2.91 8.67 8.83
C GLY A 73 2.75 9.41 10.17
N THR A 74 2.90 10.73 10.20
CA THR A 74 2.78 11.55 11.42
C THR A 74 1.33 11.98 11.72
N GLY A 75 0.36 11.46 10.97
CA GLY A 75 -1.06 11.70 11.22
C GLY A 75 -1.50 11.00 12.50
N MET A 76 -2.40 11.63 13.27
CA MET A 76 -2.89 11.10 14.55
C MET A 76 -4.33 10.55 14.47
N SER A 77 -4.89 10.45 13.26
CA SER A 77 -6.29 10.06 13.04
C SER A 77 -6.45 8.74 12.26
N GLY A 78 -5.38 7.99 12.02
CA GLY A 78 -5.42 6.74 11.25
C GLY A 78 -5.57 6.91 9.74
N GLY A 79 -5.49 8.14 9.20
CA GLY A 79 -5.71 8.41 7.78
C GLY A 79 -4.67 7.80 6.84
N SER A 80 -3.50 7.44 7.37
CA SER A 80 -2.42 6.77 6.63
C SER A 80 -2.40 5.25 6.79
N LEU A 81 -3.42 4.67 7.44
CA LEU A 81 -3.54 3.24 7.69
C LEU A 81 -4.49 2.58 6.68
N ASN A 82 -4.28 1.29 6.43
CA ASN A 82 -5.13 0.47 5.55
C ASN A 82 -4.84 -1.02 5.80
N GLU A 83 -5.86 -1.87 5.69
CA GLU A 83 -5.72 -3.33 5.76
C GLU A 83 -5.21 -3.93 4.44
N SER A 84 -5.32 -3.19 3.33
CA SER A 84 -4.94 -3.63 1.97
C SER A 84 -3.56 -3.10 1.57
N ILE A 85 -3.48 -2.14 0.65
CA ILE A 85 -2.20 -1.67 0.09
C ILE A 85 -1.84 -0.29 0.66
N ILE A 86 -0.64 -0.17 1.21
CA ILE A 86 -0.02 1.13 1.53
C ILE A 86 0.93 1.54 0.41
N LEU A 87 0.70 2.72 -0.16
CA LEU A 87 1.59 3.37 -1.12
C LEU A 87 2.44 4.41 -0.40
N ASP A 88 3.70 4.08 -0.11
CA ASP A 88 4.65 5.01 0.49
C ASP A 88 5.31 5.89 -0.57
N ILE A 89 5.14 7.21 -0.47
CA ILE A 89 5.64 8.19 -1.45
C ILE A 89 6.89 8.95 -0.99
N THR A 90 7.62 8.43 0.02
CA THR A 90 8.81 9.08 0.58
C THR A 90 10.13 8.67 -0.07
N LYS A 91 10.11 7.60 -0.89
CA LYS A 91 11.22 7.16 -1.75
C LYS A 91 11.02 7.66 -3.18
#